data_AF-A0A4Q8L352-F1
#
_entry.id   AF-A0A4Q8L352-F1
#
_cell.length_a   1.000
_cell.length_b   1.000
_cell.length_c   1.000
_cell.angle_alpha   90.00
_cell.angle_beta   90.00
_cell.angle_gamma   90.00
#
_symmetry.space_group_name_H-M   'P 1'
#
loop_
_entity.id
_entity.type
_entity.pdbx_description
1 polymer ?
#
loop_
_entity_poly.entity_id
_entity_poly.type
_entity_poly.pdbx_seq_one_letter_code
_entity_poly.pdbx_strand_id
1 'polypeptide(L)'
;MVTLILNFLVMVKASALFFVICIILAYFVIGIKRQLFKESRKLSIYSLLTLLPIISNRIWSFHVKTTFGDSIIKKHEVHSGSITDVLQLKLTADQTKILQTYLDTVFSLKTLTSIQILLIYCLALGLLIFYGIKYKQWKSNLQIYLVCALVTVLYYAGNLVMYLTAMPVDEALRVAGFERYILTIILINLFVFIVQLVRQMDNVFYEKNYLKRNNRSYKSFRNKKLYELTTIAALILFTGFIISDTNGMSEQMNTVLEEQRALNEITEEKHLESGNYLVVSANQEQVDNYFLQYYARYVLWNPHVNVRYDFIVTDNEFETIIKQYDGVLLLDNHYTFVATMKKLTQRTLSPGYYPVEQFHFDK
;
A
#
# COMPACT_ATOMS: atom_id res chain seq x y z
N MET A 1 -25.72 -1.56 -7.86
CA MET A 1 -24.91 -1.93 -6.68
C MET A 1 -23.43 -2.14 -7.04
N VAL A 2 -23.07 -3.10 -7.89
CA VAL A 2 -21.65 -3.38 -8.24
C VAL A 2 -20.90 -2.14 -8.76
N THR A 3 -21.47 -1.39 -9.71
CA THR A 3 -20.87 -0.15 -10.21
C THR A 3 -20.58 0.88 -9.12
N LEU A 4 -21.47 1.03 -8.13
CA LEU A 4 -21.28 1.99 -7.04
C LEU A 4 -20.11 1.57 -6.15
N ILE A 5 -19.99 0.27 -5.85
CA ILE A 5 -18.88 -0.29 -5.08
C ILE A 5 -17.56 -0.08 -5.84
N LEU A 6 -17.53 -0.36 -7.14
CA LEU A 6 -16.34 -0.14 -7.97
C LEU A 6 -15.97 1.34 -8.04
N ASN A 7 -16.95 2.24 -8.11
CA ASN A 7 -16.71 3.67 -8.15
C ASN A 7 -16.11 4.18 -6.82
N PHE A 8 -16.67 3.76 -5.69
CA PHE A 8 -16.12 4.06 -4.37
C PHE A 8 -14.68 3.56 -4.24
N LEU A 9 -14.40 2.34 -4.68
CA LEU A 9 -13.08 1.74 -4.58
C LEU A 9 -12.00 2.56 -5.31
N VAL A 10 -12.30 3.04 -6.52
CA VAL A 10 -11.34 3.83 -7.32
C VAL A 10 -11.15 5.23 -6.75
N MET A 11 -12.16 5.80 -6.08
CA MET A 11 -12.04 7.10 -5.42
C MET A 11 -11.18 7.06 -4.16
N VAL A 12 -11.19 5.94 -3.44
CA VAL A 12 -10.41 5.78 -2.19
C VAL A 12 -8.96 5.43 -2.46
N LYS A 13 -8.66 4.63 -3.48
CA LYS A 13 -7.31 4.11 -3.72
C LYS A 13 -6.97 4.08 -5.20
N ALA A 14 -5.94 4.83 -5.61
CA ALA A 14 -5.51 4.88 -7.02
C ALA A 14 -5.15 3.50 -7.60
N SER A 15 -4.48 2.64 -6.82
CA SER A 15 -4.12 1.28 -7.26
C SER A 15 -5.32 0.33 -7.40
N ALA A 16 -6.51 0.71 -6.92
CA ALA A 16 -7.73 -0.06 -7.14
C ALA A 16 -8.15 -0.12 -8.61
N LEU A 17 -7.72 0.86 -9.42
CA LEU A 17 -8.07 0.94 -10.83
C LEU A 17 -7.71 -0.35 -11.60
N PHE A 18 -6.55 -0.94 -11.28
CA PHE A 18 -6.12 -2.22 -11.85
C PHE A 18 -7.17 -3.33 -11.62
N PHE A 19 -7.61 -3.49 -10.37
CA PHE A 19 -8.58 -4.53 -10.00
C PHE A 19 -9.97 -4.25 -10.59
N VAL A 20 -10.37 -2.98 -10.66
CA VAL A 20 -11.63 -2.59 -11.32
C VAL A 20 -11.60 -2.96 -12.80
N ILE A 21 -10.48 -2.73 -13.50
CA ILE A 21 -10.31 -3.15 -14.89
C ILE A 21 -10.42 -4.68 -15.01
N CYS A 22 -9.73 -5.44 -14.15
CA CYS A 22 -9.83 -6.91 -14.14
C CYS A 22 -11.27 -7.39 -13.93
N ILE A 23 -12.03 -6.77 -13.02
CA ILE A 23 -13.43 -7.13 -12.74
C ILE A 23 -14.32 -6.81 -13.94
N ILE A 24 -14.15 -5.63 -14.56
CA ILE A 24 -14.89 -5.24 -15.76
C ILE A 24 -14.61 -6.22 -16.91
N LEU A 25 -13.34 -6.56 -17.15
CA LEU A 25 -12.95 -7.53 -18.18
C LEU A 25 -13.58 -8.90 -17.91
N ALA A 26 -13.51 -9.39 -16.66
CA ALA A 26 -14.14 -10.65 -16.29
C ALA A 26 -15.66 -10.63 -16.52
N TYR A 27 -16.34 -9.52 -16.18
CA TYR A 27 -17.76 -9.33 -16.41
C TYR A 27 -18.11 -9.40 -17.90
N PHE A 28 -17.37 -8.69 -18.76
CA PHE A 28 -17.60 -8.72 -20.21
C PHE A 28 -17.32 -10.09 -20.82
N VAL A 29 -16.23 -10.75 -20.43
CA VAL A 29 -15.91 -12.11 -20.91
C VAL A 29 -17.02 -13.10 -20.54
N ILE A 30 -17.54 -13.04 -19.31
CA ILE A 30 -18.66 -13.89 -18.87
C ILE A 30 -19.93 -13.54 -19.63
N GLY A 31 -20.23 -12.26 -19.81
CA GLY A 31 -21.41 -11.80 -20.53
C GLY A 31 -21.43 -12.21 -22.00
N ILE A 32 -20.28 -12.17 -22.67
CA ILE A 32 -20.10 -12.64 -24.05
C ILE A 32 -20.27 -14.16 -24.11
N LYS A 33 -19.58 -14.92 -23.25
CA LYS A 33 -19.67 -16.40 -23.23
C LYS A 33 -21.10 -16.89 -22.98
N ARG A 34 -21.87 -16.16 -22.18
CA ARG A 34 -23.27 -16.49 -21.86
C ARG A 34 -24.30 -15.82 -22.77
N GLN A 35 -23.86 -15.12 -23.83
CA GLN A 35 -24.71 -14.38 -24.77
C GLN A 35 -25.69 -13.37 -24.14
N LEU A 36 -25.44 -12.93 -22.90
CA LEU A 36 -26.36 -12.09 -22.11
C LEU A 36 -26.66 -10.74 -22.77
N PHE A 37 -25.70 -10.20 -23.51
CA PHE A 37 -25.84 -8.91 -24.19
C PHE A 37 -26.63 -9.00 -25.50
N LYS A 38 -26.65 -10.18 -26.13
CA LYS A 38 -27.43 -10.44 -27.34
C LYS A 38 -28.91 -10.69 -26.99
N GLU A 39 -29.15 -11.37 -25.88
CA GLU A 39 -30.49 -11.72 -25.41
C GLU A 39 -31.25 -10.54 -24.78
N SER A 40 -30.54 -9.51 -24.29
CA SER A 40 -31.17 -8.37 -23.62
C SER A 40 -30.47 -7.05 -23.90
N ARG A 41 -31.16 -6.18 -24.66
CA ARG A 41 -30.73 -4.81 -24.91
C ARG A 41 -30.59 -3.99 -23.62
N LYS A 42 -31.41 -4.26 -22.60
CA LYS A 42 -31.31 -3.60 -21.29
C LYS A 42 -30.01 -3.96 -20.58
N LEU A 43 -29.61 -5.24 -20.59
CA LEU A 43 -28.33 -5.69 -20.03
C LEU A 43 -27.14 -5.07 -20.79
N SER A 44 -27.24 -4.95 -22.11
CA SER A 44 -26.21 -4.26 -22.91
C SER A 44 -26.08 -2.79 -22.51
N ILE A 45 -27.18 -2.06 -22.29
CA ILE A 45 -27.14 -0.65 -21.86
C ILE A 45 -26.59 -0.54 -20.43
N TYR A 46 -27.03 -1.39 -19.50
CA TYR A 46 -26.52 -1.37 -18.13
C TYR A 46 -25.04 -1.76 -18.03
N SER A 47 -24.52 -2.54 -18.98
CA SER A 47 -23.08 -2.86 -19.02
C SER A 47 -22.21 -1.61 -19.22
N LEU A 48 -22.73 -0.58 -19.90
CA LEU A 48 -22.00 0.70 -20.06
C LEU A 48 -21.80 1.42 -18.72
N LEU A 49 -22.71 1.23 -17.75
CA LEU A 49 -22.55 1.80 -16.41
C LEU A 49 -21.32 1.22 -15.68
N THR A 50 -20.82 0.05 -16.08
CA THR A 50 -19.58 -0.51 -15.48
C THR A 50 -18.34 0.31 -15.81
N LEU A 51 -18.39 1.22 -16.80
CA LEU A 51 -17.30 2.14 -17.14
C LEU A 51 -17.28 3.41 -16.28
N LEU A 52 -18.35 3.69 -15.52
CA LEU A 52 -18.46 4.86 -14.66
C LEU A 52 -17.25 5.05 -13.70
N PRO A 53 -16.73 4.01 -13.02
CA PRO A 53 -15.57 4.15 -12.12
C PRO A 53 -14.33 4.73 -12.82
N ILE A 54 -14.11 4.37 -14.09
CA ILE A 54 -12.98 4.86 -14.88
C ILE A 54 -13.18 6.34 -15.20
N ILE A 55 -14.39 6.72 -15.61
CA ILE A 55 -14.75 8.11 -15.93
C ILE A 55 -14.59 8.98 -14.68
N SER A 56 -15.18 8.56 -13.57
CA SER A 56 -15.14 9.30 -12.32
C SER A 56 -13.70 9.47 -11.83
N ASN A 57 -12.84 8.45 -11.91
CA ASN A 57 -11.42 8.56 -11.56
C ASN A 57 -10.69 9.61 -12.41
N ARG A 58 -10.97 9.66 -13.72
CA ARG A 58 -10.34 10.64 -14.63
C ARG A 58 -10.81 12.06 -14.33
N ILE A 59 -12.09 12.25 -14.03
CA ILE A 59 -12.64 13.56 -13.62
C ILE A 59 -11.99 14.02 -12.31
N TRP A 60 -11.88 13.13 -11.32
CA TRP A 60 -11.25 13.45 -10.04
C TRP A 60 -9.76 13.79 -10.20
N SER A 61 -9.02 12.97 -10.95
CA SER A 61 -7.60 13.21 -11.22
C SER A 61 -7.39 14.55 -11.94
N PHE A 62 -8.28 14.88 -12.88
CA PHE A 62 -8.27 16.17 -13.57
C PHE A 62 -8.53 17.33 -12.60
N HIS A 63 -9.56 17.23 -11.75
CA HIS A 63 -9.86 18.25 -10.74
C HIS A 63 -8.69 18.49 -9.79
N VAL A 64 -8.06 17.41 -9.29
CA VAL A 64 -6.89 17.51 -8.41
C VAL A 64 -5.78 18.26 -9.13
N LYS A 65 -5.51 17.93 -10.39
CA LYS A 65 -4.50 18.60 -11.21
C LYS A 65 -4.78 20.09 -11.42
N THR A 66 -6.02 20.45 -11.71
CA THR A 66 -6.39 21.85 -11.95
C THR A 66 -6.42 22.70 -10.68
N THR A 67 -6.80 22.13 -9.54
CA THR A 67 -7.01 22.88 -8.29
C THR A 67 -5.73 23.02 -7.48
N PHE A 68 -4.90 21.97 -7.45
CA PHE A 68 -3.74 21.89 -6.56
C PHE A 68 -2.40 22.07 -7.28
N GLY A 69 -2.41 22.17 -8.62
CA GLY A 69 -1.21 22.36 -9.44
C GLY A 69 -0.23 21.18 -9.39
N ASP A 70 0.90 21.32 -10.08
CA ASP A 70 1.91 20.25 -10.20
C ASP A 70 2.75 20.03 -8.93
N SER A 71 2.57 20.85 -7.88
CA SER A 71 3.38 20.79 -6.65
C SER A 71 2.96 19.68 -5.67
N ILE A 72 1.68 19.26 -5.70
CA ILE A 72 1.15 18.20 -4.82
C ILE A 72 1.24 16.80 -5.47
N ILE A 73 1.44 16.73 -6.79
CA ILE A 73 1.19 15.50 -7.59
C ILE A 73 2.46 14.66 -7.83
N LYS A 74 3.65 15.17 -7.50
CA LYS A 74 4.93 14.60 -7.97
C LYS A 74 5.31 13.23 -7.39
N LYS A 75 4.84 12.81 -6.21
CA LYS A 75 5.40 11.61 -5.56
C LYS A 75 5.09 10.30 -6.27
N HIS A 76 4.03 10.22 -7.10
CA HIS A 76 3.64 8.97 -7.78
C HIS A 76 3.05 9.17 -9.20
N GLU A 77 3.19 10.34 -9.82
CA GLU A 77 2.68 10.55 -11.19
C GLU A 77 3.66 9.94 -12.21
N VAL A 78 3.16 8.99 -13.00
CA VAL A 78 3.94 8.32 -14.03
C VAL A 78 4.16 9.29 -15.20
N HIS A 79 5.40 9.72 -15.40
CA HIS A 79 5.76 10.58 -16.53
C HIS A 79 5.78 9.72 -17.82
N SER A 80 4.98 10.10 -18.81
CA SER A 80 4.73 9.31 -20.03
C SER A 80 5.99 8.97 -20.84
N GLY A 81 7.03 9.83 -20.80
CA GLY A 81 8.32 9.57 -21.45
C GLY A 81 9.13 8.45 -20.80
N SER A 82 8.99 8.22 -19.50
CA SER A 82 9.75 7.20 -18.76
C SER A 82 9.26 5.78 -19.07
N ILE A 83 7.96 5.61 -19.37
CA ILE A 83 7.37 4.29 -19.65
C ILE A 83 7.95 3.66 -20.92
N THR A 84 8.08 4.43 -22.00
CA THR A 84 8.57 3.89 -23.29
C THR A 84 10.01 3.42 -23.20
N ASP A 85 10.84 4.13 -22.44
CA ASP A 85 12.25 3.76 -22.26
C ASP A 85 12.41 2.52 -21.38
N VAL A 86 11.60 2.40 -20.32
CA VAL A 86 11.54 1.20 -19.47
C VAL A 86 11.05 -0.02 -20.27
N LEU A 87 10.01 0.14 -21.10
CA LEU A 87 9.52 -0.95 -21.96
C LEU A 87 10.52 -1.36 -23.04
N GLN A 88 11.39 -0.44 -23.48
CA GLN A 88 12.51 -0.71 -24.39
C GLN A 88 13.79 -1.17 -23.68
N LEU A 89 13.74 -1.41 -22.36
CA LEU A 89 14.89 -1.83 -21.53
C LEU A 89 16.08 -0.86 -21.57
N LYS A 90 15.84 0.41 -21.88
CA LYS A 90 16.86 1.48 -21.81
C LYS A 90 16.90 2.05 -20.39
N LEU A 91 17.36 1.22 -19.47
CA LEU A 91 17.40 1.57 -18.04
C LEU A 91 18.66 2.37 -17.71
N THR A 92 18.52 3.37 -16.85
CA THR A 92 19.67 4.05 -16.22
C THR A 92 20.39 3.11 -15.24
N ALA A 93 21.58 3.51 -14.77
CA ALA A 93 22.32 2.75 -13.78
C ALA A 93 21.51 2.52 -12.48
N ASP A 94 20.81 3.57 -12.01
CA ASP A 94 19.96 3.47 -10.81
C ASP A 94 18.72 2.61 -11.03
N GLN A 95 18.07 2.73 -12.20
CA GLN A 95 16.95 1.87 -12.57
C GLN A 95 17.36 0.39 -12.68
N THR A 96 18.58 0.11 -13.12
CA THR A 96 19.11 -1.26 -13.16
C THR A 96 19.30 -1.82 -11.75
N LYS A 97 19.83 -1.02 -10.81
CA LYS A 97 19.92 -1.42 -9.40
C LYS A 97 18.53 -1.65 -8.79
N ILE A 98 17.58 -0.76 -9.04
CA ILE A 98 16.19 -0.91 -8.58
C ILE A 98 15.59 -2.21 -9.10
N LEU A 99 15.78 -2.53 -10.39
CA LEU A 99 15.31 -3.78 -10.98
C LEU A 99 15.91 -5.01 -10.27
N GLN A 100 17.22 -5.01 -10.03
CA GLN A 100 17.90 -6.12 -9.35
C GLN A 100 17.36 -6.29 -7.92
N THR A 101 17.35 -5.23 -7.11
CA THR A 101 16.84 -5.29 -5.74
C THR A 101 15.38 -5.72 -5.69
N TYR A 102 14.56 -5.24 -6.64
CA TYR A 102 13.16 -5.64 -6.75
C TYR A 102 13.03 -7.14 -7.04
N LEU A 103 13.74 -7.66 -8.04
CA LEU A 103 13.70 -9.09 -8.38
C LEU A 103 14.22 -9.96 -7.24
N ASP A 104 15.31 -9.56 -6.58
CA ASP A 104 15.85 -10.25 -5.41
C ASP A 104 14.80 -10.29 -4.28
N THR A 105 14.06 -9.21 -4.07
CA THR A 105 12.99 -9.14 -3.07
C THR A 105 11.81 -10.05 -3.44
N VAL A 106 11.38 -10.06 -4.71
CA VAL A 106 10.27 -10.89 -5.21
C VAL A 106 10.58 -12.38 -5.09
N PHE A 107 11.81 -12.79 -5.43
CA PHE A 107 12.20 -14.21 -5.39
C PHE A 107 12.85 -14.64 -4.08
N SER A 108 13.01 -13.72 -3.11
CA SER A 108 13.49 -14.05 -1.78
C SER A 108 12.43 -14.80 -0.97
N LEU A 109 12.82 -15.94 -0.39
CA LEU A 109 12.00 -16.67 0.58
C LEU A 109 12.12 -16.11 2.01
N LYS A 110 12.86 -15.01 2.20
CA LYS A 110 13.02 -14.36 3.51
C LYS A 110 11.92 -13.34 3.81
N THR A 111 11.23 -12.84 2.78
CA THR A 111 10.16 -11.85 2.96
C THR A 111 8.85 -12.53 3.32
N LEU A 112 8.11 -11.93 4.26
CA LEU A 112 6.83 -12.48 4.74
C LEU A 112 5.84 -12.62 3.58
N THR A 113 5.77 -11.61 2.71
CA THR A 113 4.85 -11.59 1.56
C THR A 113 5.15 -12.67 0.53
N SER A 114 6.42 -13.00 0.27
CA SER A 114 6.79 -14.12 -0.61
C SER A 114 6.42 -15.47 -0.01
N ILE A 115 6.54 -15.63 1.32
CA ILE A 115 6.07 -16.84 2.00
C ILE A 115 4.54 -16.95 1.91
N GLN A 116 3.81 -15.85 2.17
CA GLN A 116 2.35 -15.82 2.10
C GLN A 116 1.84 -16.16 0.70
N ILE A 117 2.46 -15.62 -0.36
CA ILE A 117 2.04 -15.90 -1.73
C ILE A 117 2.32 -17.37 -2.08
N LEU A 118 3.50 -17.88 -1.74
CA LEU A 118 3.85 -19.29 -1.92
C LEU A 118 2.85 -20.19 -1.21
N LEU A 119 2.54 -19.89 0.06
CA LEU A 119 1.59 -20.66 0.87
C LEU A 119 0.20 -20.69 0.23
N ILE A 120 -0.32 -19.54 -0.20
CA ILE A 120 -1.65 -19.46 -0.83
C ILE A 120 -1.69 -20.25 -2.14
N TYR A 121 -0.66 -20.14 -2.99
CA TYR A 121 -0.60 -20.91 -4.25
C TYR A 121 -0.40 -22.40 -4.03
N CYS A 122 0.38 -22.81 -3.04
CA CYS A 122 0.54 -24.21 -2.64
C CYS A 122 -0.78 -24.79 -2.11
N LEU A 123 -1.50 -24.05 -1.25
CA LEU A 123 -2.82 -24.44 -0.77
C LEU A 123 -3.81 -24.55 -1.94
N ALA A 124 -3.85 -23.55 -2.82
CA ALA A 124 -4.72 -23.56 -3.99
C ALA A 124 -4.42 -24.73 -4.93
N LEU A 125 -3.15 -25.10 -5.11
CA LEU A 125 -2.74 -26.26 -5.88
C LEU A 125 -3.21 -27.57 -5.23
N GLY A 126 -3.04 -27.70 -3.92
CA GLY A 126 -3.56 -28.85 -3.16
C GLY A 126 -5.07 -29.01 -3.30
N LEU A 127 -5.82 -27.90 -3.20
CA LEU A 127 -7.25 -27.85 -3.43
C LEU A 127 -7.62 -28.23 -4.87
N LEU A 128 -6.87 -27.72 -5.85
CA LEU A 128 -7.06 -28.02 -7.27
C LEU A 128 -6.92 -29.52 -7.52
N ILE A 129 -5.86 -30.15 -7.01
CA ILE A 129 -5.60 -31.59 -7.17
C ILE A 129 -6.69 -32.40 -6.47
N PHE A 130 -6.95 -32.12 -5.20
CA PHE A 130 -7.89 -32.89 -4.39
C PHE A 130 -9.33 -32.82 -4.93
N TYR A 131 -9.87 -31.60 -5.12
CA TYR A 131 -11.23 -31.42 -5.64
C TYR A 131 -11.31 -31.71 -7.14
N GLY A 132 -10.21 -31.50 -7.88
CA GLY A 132 -10.08 -31.87 -9.29
C GLY A 132 -10.30 -33.37 -9.47
N ILE A 133 -9.53 -34.21 -8.76
CA ILE A 133 -9.66 -35.67 -8.81
C ILE A 133 -11.05 -36.09 -8.33
N LYS A 134 -11.43 -35.67 -7.12
CA LYS A 134 -12.62 -36.19 -6.44
C LYS A 134 -13.93 -35.81 -7.13
N TYR A 135 -14.03 -34.59 -7.66
CA TYR A 135 -15.28 -34.06 -8.23
C TYR A 135 -15.20 -33.81 -9.74
N LYS A 136 -14.09 -34.18 -10.40
CA LYS A 136 -13.85 -34.00 -11.85
C LYS A 136 -13.92 -32.53 -12.30
N GLN A 137 -13.53 -31.60 -11.44
CA GLN A 137 -13.61 -30.14 -11.68
C GLN A 137 -12.28 -29.51 -12.12
N TRP A 138 -11.35 -30.32 -12.62
CA TRP A 138 -10.00 -29.91 -13.02
C TRP A 138 -9.97 -28.67 -13.92
N LYS A 139 -10.79 -28.64 -14.97
CA LYS A 139 -10.78 -27.52 -15.94
C LYS A 139 -11.11 -26.19 -15.28
N SER A 140 -12.12 -26.16 -14.40
CA SER A 140 -12.56 -24.95 -13.69
C SER A 140 -11.50 -24.50 -12.67
N ASN A 141 -10.98 -25.44 -11.88
CA ASN A 141 -9.95 -25.14 -10.87
C ASN A 141 -8.65 -24.64 -11.53
N LEU A 142 -8.21 -25.29 -12.62
CA LEU A 142 -7.01 -24.89 -13.35
C LEU A 142 -7.18 -23.53 -14.01
N GLN A 143 -8.33 -23.23 -14.59
CA GLN A 143 -8.61 -21.91 -15.16
C GLN A 143 -8.50 -20.81 -14.09
N ILE A 144 -9.09 -21.01 -12.91
CA ILE A 144 -9.03 -20.02 -11.83
C ILE A 144 -7.61 -19.87 -11.32
N TYR A 145 -6.90 -20.98 -11.12
CA TYR A 145 -5.49 -20.96 -10.70
C TYR A 145 -4.61 -20.17 -11.69
N LEU A 146 -4.73 -20.44 -12.98
CA LEU A 146 -3.97 -19.76 -14.02
C LEU A 146 -4.35 -18.27 -14.16
N VAL A 147 -5.63 -17.93 -14.02
CA VAL A 147 -6.07 -16.52 -14.03
C VAL A 147 -5.50 -15.77 -12.83
N CYS A 148 -5.55 -16.35 -11.63
CA CYS A 148 -4.92 -15.77 -10.43
C CYS A 148 -3.42 -15.59 -10.65
N ALA A 149 -2.73 -16.61 -11.17
CA ALA A 149 -1.29 -16.55 -11.46
C ALA A 149 -0.97 -15.42 -12.45
N LEU A 150 -1.73 -15.33 -13.54
CA LEU A 150 -1.56 -14.27 -14.54
C LEU A 150 -1.79 -12.88 -13.95
N VAL A 151 -2.89 -12.67 -13.21
CA VAL A 151 -3.19 -11.38 -12.57
C VAL A 151 -2.10 -11.02 -11.57
N THR A 152 -1.54 -12.02 -10.88
CA THR A 152 -0.42 -11.82 -9.95
C THR A 152 0.83 -11.34 -10.68
N VAL A 153 1.24 -12.04 -11.74
CA VAL A 153 2.40 -11.62 -12.56
C VAL A 153 2.21 -10.23 -13.13
N LEU A 154 1.02 -9.92 -13.67
CA LEU A 154 0.70 -8.58 -14.18
C LEU A 154 0.75 -7.53 -13.07
N TYR A 155 0.33 -7.86 -11.86
CA TYR A 155 0.39 -6.95 -10.71
C TYR A 155 1.83 -6.67 -10.26
N TYR A 156 2.70 -7.69 -10.21
CA TYR A 156 4.13 -7.49 -9.94
C TYR A 156 4.79 -6.64 -11.03
N ALA A 157 4.49 -6.92 -12.30
CA ALA A 157 5.00 -6.11 -13.42
C ALA A 157 4.53 -4.65 -13.32
N GLY A 158 3.26 -4.41 -12.99
CA GLY A 158 2.73 -3.06 -12.79
C GLY A 158 3.39 -2.32 -11.62
N ASN A 159 3.68 -3.03 -10.52
CA ASN A 159 4.44 -2.46 -9.40
C ASN A 159 5.87 -2.13 -9.81
N LEU A 160 6.56 -3.03 -10.53
CA LEU A 160 7.91 -2.76 -11.03
C LEU A 160 7.95 -1.48 -11.90
N VAL A 161 6.98 -1.28 -12.79
CA VAL A 161 6.88 -0.04 -13.58
C VAL A 161 6.75 1.18 -12.67
N MET A 162 5.94 1.11 -11.61
CA MET A 162 5.84 2.20 -10.63
C MET A 162 7.20 2.47 -9.95
N TYR A 163 7.92 1.44 -9.52
CA TYR A 163 9.25 1.59 -8.91
C TYR A 163 10.27 2.23 -9.87
N LEU A 164 10.21 1.91 -11.16
CA LEU A 164 11.16 2.41 -12.16
C LEU A 164 10.86 3.82 -12.66
N THR A 165 9.59 4.26 -12.63
CA THR A 165 9.15 5.48 -13.31
C THR A 165 8.59 6.57 -12.40
N ALA A 166 8.04 6.20 -11.25
CA ALA A 166 7.24 7.09 -10.42
C ALA A 166 7.72 7.20 -8.97
N MET A 167 8.46 6.21 -8.48
CA MET A 167 8.98 6.21 -7.12
C MET A 167 10.31 6.98 -7.03
N PRO A 168 10.52 7.82 -6.00
CA PRO A 168 11.82 8.45 -5.76
C PRO A 168 12.94 7.41 -5.68
N VAL A 169 14.11 7.73 -6.25
CA VAL A 169 15.23 6.76 -6.40
C VAL A 169 15.63 6.13 -5.06
N ASP A 170 15.77 6.94 -4.01
CA ASP A 170 16.17 6.45 -2.68
C ASP A 170 15.14 5.53 -2.04
N GLU A 171 13.85 5.83 -2.22
CA GLU A 171 12.77 4.95 -1.75
C GLU A 171 12.70 3.66 -2.59
N ALA A 172 12.94 3.76 -3.90
CA ALA A 172 12.88 2.64 -4.84
C ALA A 172 14.04 1.65 -4.65
N LEU A 173 15.25 2.14 -4.36
CA LEU A 173 16.42 1.29 -4.08
C LEU A 173 16.24 0.42 -2.84
N ARG A 174 15.46 0.88 -1.85
CA ARG A 174 15.09 0.12 -0.65
C ARG A 174 13.83 -0.71 -0.83
N VAL A 175 13.22 -0.68 -2.02
CA VAL A 175 11.92 -1.30 -2.32
C VAL A 175 10.86 -0.90 -1.28
N ALA A 176 10.84 0.38 -0.89
CA ALA A 176 10.03 0.83 0.23
C ALA A 176 8.53 0.57 -0.02
N GLY A 177 7.82 0.12 1.00
CA GLY A 177 6.38 -0.18 0.89
C GLY A 177 6.02 -1.42 0.06
N PHE A 178 7.00 -2.21 -0.40
CA PHE A 178 6.78 -3.43 -1.19
C PHE A 178 5.69 -4.32 -0.60
N GLU A 179 5.83 -4.64 0.69
CA GLU A 179 4.92 -5.56 1.37
C GLU A 179 3.48 -5.04 1.34
N ARG A 180 3.28 -3.73 1.57
CA ARG A 180 1.96 -3.08 1.50
C ARG A 180 1.34 -3.18 0.11
N TYR A 181 2.13 -3.05 -0.94
CA TYR A 181 1.63 -3.19 -2.30
C TYR A 181 1.22 -4.64 -2.59
N ILE A 182 2.07 -5.61 -2.28
CA ILE A 182 1.83 -7.03 -2.55
C ILE A 182 0.69 -7.62 -1.71
N LEU A 183 0.46 -7.15 -0.48
CA LEU A 183 -0.67 -7.59 0.35
C LEU A 183 -2.03 -7.49 -0.36
N THR A 184 -2.21 -6.51 -1.25
CA THR A 184 -3.46 -6.35 -1.99
C THR A 184 -3.75 -7.54 -2.91
N ILE A 185 -2.74 -8.03 -3.65
CA ILE A 185 -2.92 -9.17 -4.56
C ILE A 185 -3.03 -10.50 -3.79
N ILE A 186 -2.33 -10.61 -2.66
CA ILE A 186 -2.45 -11.75 -1.73
C ILE A 186 -3.90 -11.91 -1.27
N LEU A 187 -4.51 -10.83 -0.75
CA LEU A 187 -5.89 -10.84 -0.27
C LEU A 187 -6.90 -11.20 -1.37
N ILE A 188 -6.72 -10.65 -2.57
CA ILE A 188 -7.63 -10.93 -3.69
C ILE A 188 -7.52 -12.38 -4.15
N ASN A 189 -6.31 -12.93 -4.27
CA ASN A 189 -6.14 -14.35 -4.59
C ASN A 189 -6.73 -15.25 -3.52
N LEU A 190 -6.47 -14.95 -2.24
CA LEU A 190 -7.05 -15.69 -1.12
C LEU A 190 -8.59 -15.70 -1.21
N PHE A 191 -9.20 -14.53 -1.44
CA PHE A 191 -10.65 -14.41 -1.58
C PHE A 191 -11.19 -15.24 -2.75
N VAL A 192 -10.55 -15.17 -3.94
CA VAL A 192 -10.97 -15.93 -5.12
C VAL A 192 -10.85 -17.44 -4.88
N PHE A 193 -9.77 -17.89 -4.23
CA PHE A 193 -9.59 -19.31 -3.89
C PHE A 193 -10.59 -19.80 -2.85
N ILE A 194 -10.93 -18.98 -1.85
CA ILE A 194 -11.99 -19.30 -0.88
C ILE A 194 -13.34 -19.42 -1.59
N VAL A 195 -13.72 -18.47 -2.45
CA VAL A 195 -14.98 -18.53 -3.20
C VAL A 195 -15.02 -19.79 -4.06
N GLN A 196 -13.91 -20.14 -4.73
CA GLN A 196 -13.85 -21.38 -5.49
C GLN A 196 -13.99 -22.61 -4.60
N LEU A 197 -13.33 -22.63 -3.44
CA LEU A 197 -13.45 -23.72 -2.46
C LEU A 197 -14.90 -23.90 -2.00
N VAL A 198 -15.58 -22.81 -1.62
CA VAL A 198 -16.99 -22.82 -1.20
C VAL A 198 -17.88 -23.38 -2.31
N ARG A 199 -17.67 -22.95 -3.56
CA ARG A 199 -18.41 -23.48 -4.72
C ARG A 199 -18.19 -24.98 -4.93
N GLN A 200 -16.98 -25.48 -4.64
CA GLN A 200 -16.71 -26.91 -4.69
C GLN A 200 -17.33 -27.66 -3.51
N MET A 201 -17.36 -27.06 -2.33
CA MET A 201 -18.05 -27.59 -1.15
C MET A 201 -19.57 -27.68 -1.36
N ASP A 202 -20.17 -26.74 -2.09
CA ASP A 202 -21.58 -26.80 -2.48
C ASP A 202 -21.93 -28.02 -3.36
N ASN A 203 -20.94 -28.61 -4.05
CA ASN A 203 -21.16 -29.81 -4.85
C ASN A 203 -21.30 -31.09 -4.00
N VAL A 204 -20.91 -31.02 -2.73
CA VAL A 204 -20.99 -32.11 -1.75
C VAL A 204 -22.44 -32.34 -1.31
N PHE A 205 -23.24 -31.27 -1.28
CA PHE A 205 -24.66 -31.34 -0.97
C PHE A 205 -25.46 -31.97 -2.12
N TYR A 206 -26.45 -32.79 -1.77
CA TYR A 206 -27.45 -33.25 -2.73
C TYR A 206 -28.53 -32.18 -2.95
N GLU A 207 -28.94 -31.49 -1.88
CA GLU A 207 -29.98 -30.45 -1.94
C GLU A 207 -29.38 -29.14 -2.45
N LYS A 208 -29.84 -28.71 -3.63
CA LYS A 208 -29.34 -27.49 -4.28
C LYS A 208 -30.04 -26.25 -3.78
N ASN A 209 -31.31 -26.36 -3.38
CA ASN A 209 -32.07 -25.24 -2.84
C ASN A 209 -31.55 -24.89 -1.44
N TYR A 210 -30.94 -23.71 -1.31
CA TYR A 210 -30.36 -23.22 -0.06
C TYR A 210 -31.34 -23.24 1.11
N LEU A 211 -32.62 -22.91 0.88
CA LEU A 211 -33.64 -22.86 1.94
C LEU A 211 -34.01 -24.23 2.50
N LYS A 212 -33.72 -25.30 1.76
CA LYS A 212 -34.04 -26.69 2.15
C LYS A 212 -32.84 -27.44 2.71
N ARG A 213 -31.66 -26.80 2.76
CA ARG A 213 -30.43 -27.44 3.25
C ARG A 213 -30.49 -27.61 4.76
N ASN A 214 -30.08 -28.78 5.22
CA ASN A 214 -29.95 -29.16 6.62
C ASN A 214 -28.76 -30.10 6.83
N ASN A 215 -28.53 -30.54 8.08
CA ASN A 215 -27.43 -31.45 8.43
C ASN A 215 -27.48 -32.82 7.74
N ARG A 216 -28.60 -33.16 7.09
CA ARG A 216 -28.78 -34.40 6.32
C ARG A 216 -28.59 -34.20 4.82
N SER A 217 -28.38 -32.97 4.35
CA SER A 217 -28.33 -32.60 2.93
C SER A 217 -27.07 -33.06 2.18
N TYR A 218 -26.25 -33.91 2.79
CA TYR A 218 -24.99 -34.42 2.22
C TYR A 218 -25.21 -35.74 1.50
N LYS A 219 -24.52 -35.95 0.38
CA LYS A 219 -24.61 -37.21 -0.39
C LYS A 219 -24.14 -38.45 0.38
N SER A 220 -23.25 -38.29 1.36
CA SER A 220 -22.74 -39.38 2.21
C SER A 220 -22.10 -38.84 3.49
N PHE A 221 -21.90 -39.71 4.50
CA PHE A 221 -21.19 -39.37 5.74
C PHE A 221 -19.75 -38.91 5.49
N ARG A 222 -19.03 -39.54 4.56
CA ARG A 222 -17.66 -39.14 4.18
C ARG A 222 -17.62 -37.71 3.62
N ASN A 223 -18.65 -37.35 2.85
CA ASN A 223 -18.79 -36.04 2.25
C ASN A 223 -19.11 -34.96 3.29
N LYS A 224 -19.97 -35.28 4.27
CA LYS A 224 -20.19 -34.41 5.44
C LYS A 224 -18.90 -34.18 6.24
N LYS A 225 -18.17 -35.24 6.58
CA LYS A 225 -16.90 -35.14 7.33
C LYS A 225 -15.85 -34.30 6.60
N LEU A 226 -15.76 -34.44 5.27
CA LEU A 226 -14.87 -33.59 4.47
C LEU A 226 -15.28 -32.12 4.55
N TYR A 227 -16.58 -31.81 4.42
CA TYR A 227 -17.07 -30.43 4.50
C TYR A 227 -16.72 -29.80 5.86
N GLU A 228 -16.96 -30.51 6.96
CA GLU A 228 -16.64 -30.06 8.32
C GLU A 228 -15.14 -29.81 8.49
N LEU A 229 -14.30 -30.77 8.08
CA LEU A 229 -12.85 -30.64 8.19
C LEU A 229 -12.30 -29.48 7.35
N THR A 230 -12.77 -29.32 6.11
CA THR A 230 -12.36 -28.21 5.25
C THR A 230 -12.78 -26.86 5.82
N THR A 231 -13.98 -26.78 6.42
CA THR A 231 -14.46 -25.55 7.08
C THR A 231 -13.60 -25.19 8.28
N ILE A 232 -13.28 -26.16 9.14
CA ILE A 232 -12.41 -25.96 10.31
C ILE A 232 -11.01 -25.52 9.87
N ALA A 233 -10.43 -26.20 8.87
CA ALA A 233 -9.12 -25.85 8.34
C ALA A 233 -9.11 -24.42 7.76
N ALA A 234 -10.16 -24.03 7.02
CA ALA A 234 -10.29 -22.68 6.48
C ALA A 234 -10.39 -21.62 7.59
N LEU A 235 -11.12 -21.92 8.67
CA LEU A 235 -11.26 -21.02 9.82
C LEU A 235 -9.91 -20.85 10.55
N ILE A 236 -9.20 -21.93 10.81
CA ILE A 236 -7.86 -21.89 11.44
C ILE A 236 -6.89 -21.07 10.58
N LEU A 237 -6.85 -21.31 9.26
CA LEU A 237 -6.00 -20.55 8.35
C LEU A 237 -6.35 -19.06 8.38
N PHE A 238 -7.64 -18.72 8.24
CA PHE A 238 -8.10 -17.34 8.25
C PHE A 238 -7.76 -16.62 9.55
N THR A 239 -8.01 -17.25 10.70
CA THR A 239 -7.64 -16.69 12.01
C THR A 239 -6.12 -16.55 12.15
N GLY A 240 -5.34 -17.49 11.64
CA GLY A 240 -3.88 -17.41 11.62
C GLY A 240 -3.36 -16.21 10.83
N PHE A 241 -3.93 -15.94 9.65
CA PHE A 241 -3.61 -14.75 8.86
C PHE A 241 -3.96 -13.46 9.60
N ILE A 242 -5.16 -13.38 10.20
CA ILE A 242 -5.56 -12.19 10.98
C ILE A 242 -4.58 -11.95 12.13
N ILE A 243 -4.27 -12.97 12.93
CA ILE A 243 -3.35 -12.83 14.07
C ILE A 243 -1.97 -12.40 13.60
N SER A 244 -1.46 -12.99 12.53
CA SER A 244 -0.16 -12.63 11.95
C SER A 244 -0.11 -11.17 11.54
N ASP A 245 -1.11 -10.69 10.79
CA ASP A 245 -1.14 -9.33 10.29
C ASP A 245 -1.38 -8.32 11.42
N THR A 246 -2.26 -8.64 12.39
CA THR A 246 -2.47 -7.77 13.56
C THR A 246 -1.25 -7.67 14.44
N ASN A 247 -0.52 -8.77 14.63
CA ASN A 247 0.71 -8.77 15.40
C ASN A 247 1.82 -8.00 14.68
N GLY A 248 1.98 -8.18 13.37
CA GLY A 248 2.94 -7.42 12.58
C GLY A 248 2.64 -5.91 12.60
N MET A 249 1.36 -5.53 12.46
CA MET A 249 0.95 -4.13 12.63
C MET A 249 1.19 -3.62 14.04
N SER A 250 0.91 -4.42 15.08
CA SER A 250 1.13 -4.03 16.46
C SER A 250 2.62 -3.85 16.76
N GLU A 251 3.49 -4.71 16.25
CA GLU A 251 4.94 -4.59 16.40
C GLU A 251 5.46 -3.31 15.72
N GLN A 252 4.98 -3.05 14.50
CA GLN A 252 5.31 -1.82 13.77
C GLN A 252 4.81 -0.56 14.50
N MET A 253 3.61 -0.61 15.10
CA MET A 253 3.03 0.52 15.84
C MET A 253 3.70 0.73 17.20
N ASN A 254 4.08 -0.35 17.88
CA ASN A 254 4.75 -0.29 19.18
C ASN A 254 6.22 0.13 19.05
N THR A 255 6.79 0.05 17.85
CA THR A 255 8.08 0.66 17.52
C THR A 255 7.85 2.17 17.33
N VAL A 256 7.53 2.87 18.42
CA VAL A 256 7.50 4.34 18.43
C VAL A 256 8.92 4.81 18.22
N LEU A 257 9.18 5.44 17.09
CA LEU A 257 10.46 6.07 16.78
C LEU A 257 10.77 7.12 17.86
N GLU A 258 12.03 7.21 18.29
CA GLU A 258 12.44 8.12 19.37
C GLU A 258 12.05 9.58 19.05
N GLU A 259 12.11 9.96 17.77
CA GLU A 259 11.72 11.28 17.28
C GLU A 259 10.23 11.56 17.44
N GLN A 260 9.38 10.54 17.30
CA GLN A 260 7.94 10.69 17.53
C GLN A 260 7.64 10.92 19.01
N ARG A 261 8.32 10.16 19.88
CA ARG A 261 8.18 10.34 21.33
C ARG A 261 8.66 11.72 21.75
N ALA A 262 9.87 12.10 21.34
CA ALA A 262 10.45 13.40 21.64
C ALA A 262 9.58 14.55 21.13
N LEU A 263 9.05 14.44 19.90
CA LEU A 263 8.15 15.46 19.37
C LEU A 263 6.85 15.56 20.19
N ASN A 264 6.21 14.44 20.52
CA ASN A 264 4.98 14.46 21.32
C ASN A 264 5.23 15.10 22.69
N GLU A 265 6.31 14.71 23.39
CA GLU A 265 6.69 15.29 24.69
C GLU A 265 6.93 16.80 24.62
N ILE A 266 7.56 17.29 23.53
CA ILE A 266 7.81 18.74 23.35
C ILE A 266 6.51 19.51 23.07
N THR A 267 5.51 18.85 22.46
CA THR A 267 4.29 19.49 21.92
C THR A 267 3.04 19.34 22.79
N GLU A 268 3.03 18.42 23.76
CA GLU A 268 1.86 18.02 24.55
C GLU A 268 1.11 19.20 25.21
N GLU A 269 1.83 20.29 25.52
CA GLU A 269 1.27 21.48 26.18
C GLU A 269 1.42 22.78 25.35
N LYS A 270 1.78 22.70 24.05
CA LYS A 270 2.12 23.89 23.24
C LYS A 270 1.17 24.08 22.05
N HIS A 271 0.53 25.26 21.99
CA HIS A 271 -0.33 25.67 20.86
C HIS A 271 0.50 26.20 19.68
N LEU A 272 1.09 25.30 18.90
CA LEU A 272 1.98 25.62 17.76
C LEU A 272 1.30 25.51 16.39
N GLU A 273 -0.02 25.70 16.36
CA GLU A 273 -0.88 25.55 15.16
C GLU A 273 -0.60 26.60 14.06
N SER A 274 0.04 27.72 14.43
CA SER A 274 0.38 28.83 13.53
C SER A 274 1.82 29.29 13.72
N GLY A 275 2.45 29.74 12.64
CA GLY A 275 3.87 30.12 12.58
C GLY A 275 4.70 29.15 11.72
N ASN A 276 5.92 29.56 11.41
CA ASN A 276 6.90 28.77 10.67
C ASN A 276 7.85 28.07 11.66
N TYR A 277 7.82 26.75 11.75
CA TYR A 277 8.64 26.00 12.70
C TYR A 277 9.69 25.12 12.03
N LEU A 278 10.87 25.07 12.64
CA LEU A 278 11.95 24.18 12.24
C LEU A 278 12.07 23.03 13.25
N VAL A 279 11.96 21.80 12.79
CA VAL A 279 12.26 20.61 13.58
C VAL A 279 13.66 20.12 13.23
N VAL A 280 14.47 19.89 14.24
CA VAL A 280 15.87 19.46 14.12
C VAL A 280 16.00 18.05 14.68
N SER A 281 16.53 17.14 13.87
CA SER A 281 16.85 15.78 14.28
C SER A 281 18.12 15.27 13.61
N ALA A 282 18.93 14.54 14.38
CA ALA A 282 20.15 13.88 13.93
C ALA A 282 19.88 12.61 13.11
N ASN A 283 18.62 12.18 12.98
CA ASN A 283 18.27 11.01 12.18
C ASN A 283 18.04 11.39 10.72
N GLN A 284 19.11 11.35 9.93
CA GLN A 284 19.06 11.66 8.50
C GLN A 284 18.00 10.85 7.75
N GLU A 285 17.84 9.56 8.06
CA GLU A 285 16.90 8.69 7.34
C GLU A 285 15.46 9.18 7.47
N GLN A 286 15.05 9.62 8.66
CA GLN A 286 13.69 10.11 8.95
C GLN A 286 13.43 11.51 8.41
N VAL A 287 14.48 12.31 8.21
CA VAL A 287 14.39 13.60 7.54
C VAL A 287 14.26 13.40 6.03
N ASP A 288 15.13 12.58 5.44
CA ASP A 288 15.20 12.36 3.99
C ASP A 288 13.98 11.59 3.45
N ASN A 289 13.40 10.69 4.24
CA ASN A 289 12.19 9.95 3.87
C ASN A 289 10.89 10.79 4.03
N TYR A 290 10.99 12.05 4.45
CA TYR A 290 9.88 12.99 4.73
C TYR A 290 8.91 12.57 5.85
N PHE A 291 9.15 11.43 6.52
CA PHE A 291 8.27 10.92 7.56
C PHE A 291 8.15 11.91 8.71
N LEU A 292 9.30 12.38 9.23
CA LEU A 292 9.32 13.29 10.37
C LEU A 292 8.63 14.62 10.05
N GLN A 293 8.77 15.10 8.80
CA GLN A 293 8.08 16.31 8.36
C GLN A 293 6.57 16.14 8.29
N TYR A 294 6.11 15.03 7.72
CA TYR A 294 4.68 14.73 7.67
C TYR A 294 4.10 14.56 9.08
N TYR A 295 4.79 13.79 9.93
CA TYR A 295 4.39 13.56 11.31
C TYR A 295 4.35 14.86 12.11
N ALA A 296 5.35 15.72 11.98
CA ALA A 296 5.40 16.99 12.69
C ALA A 296 4.26 17.94 12.28
N ARG A 297 3.95 18.04 10.99
CA ARG A 297 2.79 18.83 10.52
C ARG A 297 1.46 18.30 11.06
N TYR A 298 1.35 16.98 11.19
CA TYR A 298 0.16 16.34 11.73
C TYR A 298 -0.01 16.59 13.23
N VAL A 299 1.04 16.36 14.02
CA VAL A 299 1.03 16.56 15.48
C VAL A 299 0.83 18.03 15.86
N LEU A 300 1.54 18.93 15.16
CA LEU A 300 1.45 20.38 15.41
C LEU A 300 0.20 21.02 14.79
N TRP A 301 -0.55 20.27 13.98
CA TRP A 301 -1.66 20.79 13.16
C TRP A 301 -1.28 22.04 12.34
N ASN A 302 -0.05 22.06 11.81
CA ASN A 302 0.52 23.22 11.13
C ASN A 302 1.20 22.82 9.81
N PRO A 303 0.80 23.37 8.65
CA PRO A 303 1.40 23.03 7.37
C PRO A 303 2.81 23.63 7.16
N HIS A 304 3.17 24.68 7.90
CA HIS A 304 4.43 25.42 7.76
C HIS A 304 5.51 24.90 8.71
N VAL A 305 5.76 23.59 8.64
CA VAL A 305 6.81 22.92 9.39
C VAL A 305 7.85 22.36 8.43
N ASN A 306 9.10 22.69 8.68
CA ASN A 306 10.27 22.17 7.99
C ASN A 306 11.08 21.30 8.94
N VAL A 307 11.68 20.23 8.41
CA VAL A 307 12.55 19.35 9.18
C VAL A 307 13.91 19.34 8.51
N ARG A 308 14.98 19.41 9.31
CA ARG A 308 16.33 19.46 8.78
C ARG A 308 17.31 18.66 9.63
N TYR A 309 18.17 17.94 8.92
CA TYR A 309 19.32 17.21 9.45
C TYR A 309 20.62 18.00 9.18
N ASP A 310 20.84 18.47 7.96
CA ASP A 310 22.14 19.06 7.63
C ASP A 310 22.26 20.55 8.04
N PHE A 311 23.24 20.83 8.91
CA PHE A 311 23.64 22.15 9.37
C PHE A 311 25.13 22.43 9.13
N ILE A 312 25.80 21.71 8.21
CA ILE A 312 27.17 21.99 7.79
C ILE A 312 27.14 23.17 6.80
N VAL A 313 26.89 24.35 7.36
CA VAL A 313 26.80 25.64 6.63
C VAL A 313 27.70 26.67 7.30
N THR A 314 27.94 27.79 6.64
CA THR A 314 28.68 28.89 7.27
C THR A 314 27.86 29.54 8.40
N ASP A 315 28.54 30.21 9.35
CA ASP A 315 27.87 30.87 10.48
C ASP A 315 26.76 31.85 10.03
N ASN A 316 27.04 32.65 8.99
CA ASN A 316 26.08 33.61 8.43
C ASN A 316 24.87 32.93 7.77
N GLU A 317 25.10 31.82 7.05
CA GLU A 317 24.02 31.03 6.45
C GLU A 317 23.17 30.38 7.53
N PHE A 318 23.80 29.83 8.57
CA PHE A 318 23.10 29.25 9.71
C PHE A 318 22.17 30.27 10.36
N GLU A 319 22.67 31.46 10.70
CA GLU A 319 21.86 32.53 11.28
C GLU A 319 20.70 32.93 10.35
N THR A 320 20.95 33.04 9.05
CA THR A 320 19.93 33.36 8.05
C THR A 320 18.83 32.30 8.00
N ILE A 321 19.20 31.01 8.10
CA ILE A 321 18.25 29.89 8.11
C ILE A 321 17.38 29.96 9.37
N ILE A 322 17.98 30.12 10.57
CA ILE A 322 17.22 30.10 11.83
C ILE A 322 16.25 31.29 11.91
N LYS A 323 16.65 32.48 11.43
CA LYS A 323 15.81 33.68 11.43
C LYS A 323 14.57 33.62 10.54
N GLN A 324 14.44 32.61 9.68
CA GLN A 324 13.23 32.40 8.85
C GLN A 324 12.08 31.75 9.62
N TYR A 325 12.35 31.23 10.81
CA TYR A 325 11.41 30.49 11.62
C TYR A 325 11.03 31.27 12.88
N ASP A 326 9.83 31.03 13.38
CA ASP A 326 9.32 31.60 14.63
C ASP A 326 9.81 30.78 15.85
N GLY A 327 10.07 29.48 15.64
CA GLY A 327 10.58 28.59 16.68
C GLY A 327 11.28 27.35 16.15
N VAL A 328 12.16 26.79 16.98
CA VAL A 328 12.92 25.57 16.71
C VAL A 328 12.54 24.48 17.72
N LEU A 329 12.17 23.30 17.22
CA LEU A 329 11.97 22.08 17.99
C LEU A 329 13.19 21.18 17.81
N LEU A 330 14.03 21.09 18.84
CA LEU A 330 15.20 20.21 18.87
C LEU A 330 14.79 18.87 19.48
N LEU A 331 14.73 17.81 18.66
CA LEU A 331 14.24 16.50 19.12
C LEU A 331 15.31 15.68 19.83
N ASP A 332 16.57 15.86 19.45
CA ASP A 332 17.71 15.10 19.94
C ASP A 332 18.95 16.01 20.10
N ASN A 333 20.04 15.48 20.64
CA ASN A 333 21.27 16.24 20.82
C ASN A 333 22.06 16.32 19.51
N HIS A 334 21.49 17.03 18.54
CA HIS A 334 22.06 17.18 17.21
C HIS A 334 23.42 17.90 17.26
N TYR A 335 24.50 17.15 17.07
CA TYR A 335 25.88 17.64 17.29
C TYR A 335 26.20 18.96 16.57
N THR A 336 26.02 19.00 15.23
CA THR A 336 26.37 20.19 14.44
C THR A 336 25.51 21.40 14.82
N PHE A 337 24.20 21.23 14.92
CA PHE A 337 23.28 22.28 15.35
C PHE A 337 23.63 22.83 16.73
N VAL A 338 23.80 21.97 17.73
CA VAL A 338 24.11 22.39 19.12
C VAL A 338 25.48 23.05 19.21
N ALA A 339 26.49 22.54 18.49
CA ALA A 339 27.82 23.13 18.45
C ALA A 339 27.80 24.53 17.81
N THR A 340 27.10 24.71 16.69
CA THR A 340 26.95 26.01 16.02
C THR A 340 26.14 26.99 16.89
N MET A 341 25.04 26.55 17.49
CA MET A 341 24.28 27.37 18.44
C MET A 341 25.14 27.81 19.63
N LYS A 342 25.93 26.91 20.21
CA LYS A 342 26.86 27.24 21.30
C LYS A 342 27.91 28.26 20.87
N LYS A 343 28.47 28.12 19.68
CA LYS A 343 29.45 29.06 19.14
C LYS A 343 28.87 30.47 18.97
N LEU A 344 27.65 30.58 18.43
CA LEU A 344 27.04 31.86 18.05
C LEU A 344 26.26 32.56 19.17
N THR A 345 25.75 31.80 20.15
CA THR A 345 24.89 32.35 21.22
C THR A 345 25.47 32.15 22.62
N GLN A 346 26.63 31.47 22.74
CA GLN A 346 27.24 31.03 23.99
C GLN A 346 26.34 30.13 24.87
N ARG A 347 25.21 29.65 24.34
CA ARG A 347 24.26 28.77 25.05
C ARG A 347 24.36 27.34 24.54
N THR A 348 24.36 26.39 25.47
CA THR A 348 24.25 24.97 25.14
C THR A 348 22.77 24.58 25.22
N LEU A 349 22.20 24.10 24.13
CA LEU A 349 20.80 23.69 24.05
C LEU A 349 20.67 22.19 24.35
N SER A 350 19.63 21.82 25.11
CA SER A 350 19.15 20.45 25.24
C SER A 350 17.91 20.23 24.36
N PRO A 351 17.49 18.97 24.09
CA PRO A 351 16.23 18.72 23.40
C PRO A 351 15.06 19.49 24.03
N GLY A 352 14.20 20.08 23.19
CA GLY A 352 13.16 21.00 23.62
C GLY A 352 12.70 21.98 22.52
N TYR A 353 11.74 22.83 22.86
CA TYR A 353 11.28 23.91 22.00
C TYR A 353 11.86 25.27 22.43
N TYR A 354 12.33 26.02 21.44
CA TYR A 354 12.96 27.32 21.61
C TYR A 354 12.39 28.33 20.61
N PRO A 355 11.71 29.40 21.05
CA PRO A 355 11.38 30.54 20.21
C PRO A 355 12.64 31.18 19.66
N VAL A 356 12.65 31.55 18.38
CA VAL A 356 13.84 32.12 17.72
C VAL A 356 14.21 33.48 18.34
N GLU A 357 13.25 34.21 18.90
CA GLU A 357 13.47 35.46 19.63
C GLU A 357 14.44 35.31 20.82
N GLN A 358 14.59 34.09 21.37
CA GLN A 358 15.50 33.81 22.48
C GLN A 358 16.96 33.66 22.03
N PHE A 359 17.21 33.57 20.72
CA PHE A 359 18.54 33.44 20.15
C PHE A 359 19.11 34.83 19.86
N HIS A 360 19.96 35.31 20.77
CA HIS A 360 20.81 36.47 20.53
C HIS A 360 22.10 35.96 19.86
N PHE A 361 22.20 36.16 18.56
CA PHE A 361 23.43 35.92 17.81
C PHE A 361 24.40 37.06 18.14
N ASP A 362 25.36 36.79 19.01
CA ASP A 362 26.40 37.78 19.35
C ASP A 362 27.33 37.94 18.14
N LYS A 363 27.61 39.19 17.77
CA LYS A 363 28.49 39.53 16.65
C LYS A 363 29.96 39.25 16.94
#